data_AF-A0A392SJL5-F1
#
_entry.id   AF-A0A392SJL5-F1
#
_cell.length_a   1.000
_cell.length_b   1.000
_cell.length_c   1.000
_cell.angle_alpha   90.00
_cell.angle_beta   90.00
_cell.angle_gamma   90.00
#
_symmetry.space_group_name_H-M   'P 1'
#
loop_
_entity.id
_entity.type
_entity.pdbx_description
1 polymer ?
#
loop_
_entity_poly.entity_id
_entity_poly.type
_entity_poly.pdbx_seq_one_letter_code
_entity_poly.pdbx_strand_id
1 'polypeptide(L)' 'MDLNTHFRMPNVYYQTQGTLYSEAMSYRQQFPPPPFFPRFQSPEEWNAYRQADQVDYNAIMDRNEA' A
#
# COMPACT_ATOMS: atom_id res chain seq x y z
N MET A 1 -14.43 -1.54 1.91
CA MET A 1 -14.40 -0.11 1.54
C MET A 1 -13.13 0.08 0.73
N ASP A 2 -13.24 0.47 -0.54
CA ASP A 2 -12.11 0.55 -1.47
C ASP A 2 -11.23 1.77 -1.12
N LEU A 3 -9.90 1.55 -1.08
CA LEU A 3 -8.90 2.57 -0.71
C LEU A 3 -8.95 3.82 -1.60
N ASN A 4 -9.32 3.69 -2.89
CA ASN A 4 -9.43 4.86 -3.79
C ASN A 4 -10.57 5.79 -3.36
N THR A 5 -11.65 5.25 -2.79
CA THR A 5 -12.83 6.05 -2.43
C THR A 5 -12.58 6.87 -1.16
N HIS A 6 -11.85 6.32 -0.19
CA HIS A 6 -11.58 6.98 1.09
C HIS A 6 -10.57 8.13 0.96
N PHE A 7 -9.54 7.96 0.13
CA PHE A 7 -8.43 8.92 0.02
C PHE A 7 -8.53 9.88 -1.19
N ARG A 8 -9.64 9.84 -1.95
CA ARG A 8 -9.81 10.59 -3.21
C ARG A 8 -8.59 10.48 -4.13
N MET A 9 -7.96 9.29 -4.16
CA MET A 9 -6.81 9.10 -5.03
C MET A 9 -7.32 9.18 -6.48
N PRO A 10 -6.69 10.00 -7.35
CA PRO A 10 -7.05 9.99 -8.76
C PRO A 10 -6.88 8.55 -9.25
N ASN A 11 -7.93 7.97 -9.84
CA ASN A 11 -7.87 6.63 -10.40
C ASN A 11 -6.74 6.60 -11.43
N VAL A 12 -5.57 6.07 -11.05
CA VAL A 12 -4.41 5.94 -11.92
C VAL A 12 -4.69 4.78 -12.86
N TYR A 13 -5.39 5.08 -13.97
CA TYR A 13 -5.51 4.15 -15.07
C TYR A 13 -4.16 4.08 -15.78
N TYR A 14 -3.36 3.07 -15.45
CA TYR A 14 -2.14 2.79 -16.21
C TYR A 14 -2.52 2.49 -17.66
N GLN A 15 -1.96 3.23 -18.61
CA GLN A 15 -2.15 2.97 -20.03
C GLN A 15 -1.46 1.65 -20.38
N THR A 16 -2.23 0.57 -20.52
CA THR A 16 -1.72 -0.79 -20.70
C THR A 16 -1.06 -1.05 -22.06
N GLN A 17 -1.25 -0.14 -23.01
CA GLN A 17 -0.65 -0.18 -24.36
C GLN A 17 0.67 0.60 -24.44
N GLY A 18 1.06 1.32 -23.38
CA GLY A 18 2.29 2.12 -23.34
C GLY A 18 3.53 1.27 -23.05
N THR A 19 4.67 1.70 -23.58
CA THR A 19 5.98 1.04 -23.36
C THR A 19 6.33 0.95 -21.87
N LEU A 20 6.05 2.00 -21.10
CA LEU A 20 6.23 2.03 -19.64
C LEU A 20 5.47 0.90 -18.91
N TYR A 21 4.23 0.62 -19.31
CA TYR A 21 3.45 -0.47 -18.72
C TYR A 21 4.04 -1.83 -19.10
N SER A 22 4.39 -2.02 -20.37
CA SER A 22 5.00 -3.28 -20.82
C SER A 22 6.35 -3.56 -20.16
N GLU A 23 7.19 -2.54 -19.96
CA GLU A 23 8.46 -2.65 -19.25
C GLU A 23 8.23 -2.99 -17.77
N ALA A 24 7.30 -2.29 -17.11
CA ALA A 24 6.96 -2.56 -15.71
C ALA A 24 6.38 -3.97 -15.50
N MET A 25 5.58 -4.47 -16.45
CA MET A 25 5.06 -5.84 -16.41
C MET A 25 6.13 -6.88 -16.71
N SER A 26 7.03 -6.61 -17.65
CA SER A 26 8.18 -7.47 -17.94
C SER A 26 9.13 -7.56 -16.74
N TYR A 27 9.39 -6.43 -16.08
CA TYR A 27 10.18 -6.37 -14.84
C TYR A 27 9.57 -7.22 -13.73
N ARG A 28 8.25 -7.13 -13.51
CA ARG A 28 7.53 -7.97 -12.53
C ARG A 28 7.57 -9.46 -12.87
N GLN A 29 7.53 -9.83 -14.15
CA GLN A 29 7.65 -11.23 -14.56
C GLN A 29 9.06 -11.77 -14.33
N GLN A 30 10.07 -10.94 -14.57
CA GLN A 30 11.47 -11.32 -14.41
C GLN A 30 11.90 -11.36 -12.93
N PHE A 31 11.32 -10.51 -12.11
CA PHE A 31 11.51 -10.46 -10.66
C PHE A 31 10.16 -10.64 -9.97
N PRO A 32 9.60 -11.87 -9.97
CA PRO A 32 8.32 -12.11 -9.34
C PRO A 32 8.42 -11.75 -7.85
N PRO A 33 7.44 -11.03 -7.30
CA PRO A 33 7.42 -10.84 -5.87
C PRO A 33 7.35 -12.21 -5.19
N PRO A 34 8.15 -12.46 -4.14
CA PRO A 34 7.98 -13.60 -3.26
C PRO A 34 6.50 -13.95 -3.02
N PRO A 35 6.14 -15.24 -3.15
CA PRO A 35 4.77 -15.71 -2.99
C PRO A 35 4.20 -15.39 -1.61
N PHE A 36 5.08 -15.14 -0.65
CA PHE A 36 4.75 -14.59 0.65
C PHE A 36 5.81 -13.56 1.01
N PHE A 37 5.42 -12.29 1.08
CA PHE A 37 6.22 -11.23 1.71
C PHE A 37 5.64 -10.95 3.10
N PRO A 38 6.06 -11.68 4.13
CA PRO A 38 5.85 -11.21 5.48
C PRO A 38 6.73 -9.97 5.65
N ARG A 39 6.13 -8.78 5.63
CA ARG A 39 6.79 -7.58 6.18
C ARG A 39 7.20 -7.81 7.64
N PHE A 40 6.49 -8.72 8.31
CA PHE A 40 6.61 -9.07 9.71
C PHE A 40 6.76 -10.58 9.83
N GLN A 41 7.81 -11.03 10.49
CA GLN A 41 8.17 -12.45 10.62
C GLN A 41 7.20 -13.20 11.54
N SER A 42 6.39 -12.47 12.32
CA SER A 42 5.39 -13.03 13.21
C SER A 42 4.08 -12.23 13.25
N PRO A 43 2.96 -12.85 13.64
CA PRO A 43 1.70 -12.15 13.92
C PRO A 43 1.84 -11.08 15.01
N GLU A 44 2.72 -11.29 16.00
CA GLU A 44 2.98 -10.34 17.07
C GLU A 44 3.60 -9.05 16.54
N GLU A 45 4.58 -9.15 15.62
CA GLU A 45 5.19 -8.00 14.95
C GLU A 45 4.17 -7.22 14.11
N TRP A 46 3.26 -7.92 13.43
CA TRP A 46 2.15 -7.29 12.71
C TRP A 46 1.22 -6.52 13.64
N ASN A 47 0.82 -7.13 14.76
CA ASN A 47 -0.06 -6.49 15.73
C ASN A 47 0.59 -5.26 16.37
N ALA A 48 1.88 -5.33 16.70
CA ALA A 48 2.63 -4.19 17.23
C ALA A 48 2.71 -3.03 16.22
N TYR A 49 3.01 -3.33 14.95
CA TYR A 49 2.99 -2.33 13.88
C TYR A 49 1.62 -1.66 13.76
N ARG A 50 0.54 -2.45 13.75
CA ARG A 50 -0.84 -1.94 13.66
C ARG A 50 -1.23 -1.03 14.80
N GLN A 51 -0.82 -1.35 16.03
CA GLN A 51 -1.09 -0.53 17.20
C GLN A 51 -0.37 0.82 17.10
N ALA A 52 0.91 0.83 16.72
CA ALA A 52 1.66 2.06 16.53
C ALA A 52 1.06 2.94 15.42
N ASP A 53 0.77 2.34 14.26
CA ASP A 53 0.16 3.01 13.09
C ASP A 53 -1.20 3.64 13.46
N GLN A 54 -2.01 2.97 14.28
CA GLN A 54 -3.30 3.49 14.73
C GLN A 54 -3.16 4.68 15.69
N VAL A 55 -2.17 4.67 16.58
CA VAL A 55 -1.90 5.80 17.48
C VAL A 55 -1.47 7.02 16.68
N ASP A 56 -0.56 6.85 15.72
CA ASP A 56 -0.08 7.92 14.87
C ASP A 56 -1.20 8.50 13.99
N TYR A 57 -2.03 7.63 13.40
CA TYR A 57 -3.20 8.06 12.63
C TYR A 57 -4.17 8.89 13.48
N ASN A 58 -4.51 8.41 14.68
CA ASN A 58 -5.42 9.13 15.58
C ASN A 58 -4.84 10.49 15.99
N ALA A 59 -3.55 10.56 16.31
CA ALA A 59 -2.89 11.83 16.65
C ALA A 59 -2.91 12.84 15.50
N ILE A 60 -2.78 12.38 14.25
CA ILE A 60 -2.90 13.24 13.07
C ILE A 60 -4.34 13.69 12.85
N MET A 61 -5.32 12.80 13.04
CA MET A 61 -6.74 13.14 12.90
C MET A 61 -7.18 14.14 13.96
N ASP A 62 -6.85 13.92 15.23
CA ASP A 62 -7.16 14.82 16.36
C ASP A 62 -6.56 16.22 16.13
N ARG A 63 -5.35 16.29 15.55
CA ARG A 63 -4.70 17.56 15.20
C ARG A 63 -5.40 18.29 14.05
N ASN A 64 -6.04 17.57 13.13
CA ASN A 64 -6.74 18.16 11.98
C ASN A 64 -8.18 18.59 12.31
N GLU A 65 -8.74 18.15 13.45
CA GLU A 65 -10.08 18.50 13.93
C GLU A 65 -10.09 19.68 14.94
N ALA A 66 -8.93 20.21 15.31
CA ALA A 66 -8.76 21.39 16.18
C ALA A 66 -8.55 22.69 15.37
#